data_AF-A0A417YSZ4-F1
#
_entry.id   AF-A0A417YSZ4-F1
#
_cell.length_a   1.000
_cell.length_b   1.000
_cell.length_c   1.000
_cell.angle_alpha   90.00
_cell.angle_beta   90.00
_cell.angle_gamma   90.00
#
_symmetry.space_group_name_H-M   'P 1'
#
loop_
_entity.id
_entity.type
_entity.pdbx_description
1 polymer ?
#
loop_
_entity_poly.entity_id
_entity_poly.type
_entity_poly.pdbx_seq_one_letter_code
_entity_poly.pdbx_strand_id
1 'polypeptide(L)'
;MHLNGGNGVGEQLLKAGIYAIINKTLNLVYIGETEENFIVRWIEHIRRIPKFFDNHDRTMLYLHKDTKFIILKELDPQFHNRKSFYHFESEAGRFYKQKGWIIISNHTPADYLDDTTREKIPNLERYRKNIKQMIKILGLINTKNNNIARLYSGLYKKVNKQFNTDLSQRDGKNILATLKKGELLFVMMDLYPRYAVKHLEVHRTAFKEMDNKQLSLFN
;
A
#
# COMPACT_ATOMS: atom_id res chain seq x y z
N MET A 1 18.10 -0.58 -15.53
CA MET A 1 18.49 -0.24 -14.15
C MET A 1 18.29 -1.49 -13.31
N HIS A 2 19.34 -2.31 -13.15
CA HIS A 2 19.25 -3.57 -12.41
C HIS A 2 19.39 -3.30 -10.91
N LEU A 3 18.34 -3.58 -10.15
CA LEU A 3 18.40 -3.64 -8.69
C LEU A 3 18.99 -5.00 -8.33
N ASN A 4 20.31 -5.07 -8.18
CA ASN A 4 20.96 -6.28 -7.70
C ASN A 4 20.71 -6.47 -6.21
N GLY A 5 20.02 -7.56 -5.85
CA GLY A 5 20.03 -8.12 -4.51
C GLY A 5 18.68 -8.66 -4.03
N GLY A 6 18.38 -9.92 -4.37
CA GLY A 6 17.49 -10.79 -3.59
C GLY A 6 15.99 -10.51 -3.67
N ASN A 7 15.28 -11.43 -4.36
CA ASN A 7 13.82 -11.61 -4.42
C ASN A 7 13.07 -10.67 -5.39
N GLY A 8 12.78 -11.17 -6.59
CA GLY A 8 11.95 -10.50 -7.61
C GLY A 8 10.55 -10.05 -7.13
N VAL A 9 10.12 -10.50 -5.95
CA VAL A 9 8.90 -10.03 -5.26
C VAL A 9 8.96 -8.52 -4.95
N GLY A 10 10.15 -7.94 -4.71
CA GLY A 10 10.31 -6.52 -4.43
C GLY A 10 10.05 -5.62 -5.64
N GLU A 11 10.52 -6.04 -6.83
CA GLU A 11 10.33 -5.28 -8.07
C GLU A 11 8.89 -5.35 -8.57
N GLN A 12 8.21 -6.47 -8.37
CA GLN A 12 6.80 -6.63 -8.71
C GLN A 12 5.92 -5.61 -8.01
N LEU A 13 6.24 -5.22 -6.76
CA LEU A 13 5.48 -4.21 -6.02
C LEU A 13 5.53 -2.81 -6.66
N LEU A 14 6.50 -2.55 -7.56
CA LEU A 14 6.63 -1.31 -8.32
C LEU A 14 5.81 -1.30 -9.60
N LYS A 15 5.15 -2.42 -9.95
CA LYS A 15 4.29 -2.58 -11.12
C LYS A 15 2.84 -2.24 -10.81
N ALA A 16 2.07 -2.01 -11.87
CA ALA A 16 0.63 -1.79 -11.85
C ALA A 16 -0.12 -3.08 -12.22
N GLY A 17 -1.41 -3.15 -11.90
CA GLY A 17 -2.28 -4.25 -12.32
C GLY A 17 -3.33 -4.63 -11.27
N ILE A 18 -3.69 -5.91 -11.27
CA ILE A 18 -4.73 -6.48 -10.40
C ILE A 18 -4.09 -7.22 -9.24
N TYR A 19 -4.61 -7.02 -8.04
CA TYR A 19 -4.17 -7.69 -6.82
C TYR A 19 -5.35 -8.24 -6.04
N ALA A 20 -5.04 -9.17 -5.13
CA ALA A 20 -5.95 -9.60 -4.08
C ALA A 20 -5.33 -9.44 -2.71
N ILE A 21 -6.16 -9.19 -1.71
CA ILE A 21 -5.83 -9.34 -0.30
C ILE A 21 -6.67 -10.52 0.16
N ILE A 22 -6.02 -11.60 0.53
CA ILE A 22 -6.66 -12.90 0.66
C ILE A 22 -6.37 -13.52 2.02
N ASN A 23 -7.40 -14.13 2.60
CA ASN A 23 -7.26 -14.94 3.79
C ASN A 23 -8.03 -16.25 3.63
N LYS A 24 -7.27 -17.34 3.46
CA LYS A 24 -7.82 -18.69 3.27
C LYS A 24 -8.63 -19.18 4.48
N THR A 25 -8.16 -18.89 5.69
CA THR A 25 -8.80 -19.34 6.92
C THR A 25 -10.18 -18.72 7.11
N LEU A 26 -10.32 -17.44 6.76
CA LEU A 26 -11.59 -16.70 6.83
C LEU A 26 -12.44 -16.86 5.57
N ASN A 27 -11.93 -17.50 4.52
CA ASN A 27 -12.53 -17.55 3.18
C ASN A 27 -12.90 -16.15 2.62
N LEU A 28 -12.12 -15.13 2.97
CA LEU A 28 -12.34 -13.74 2.58
C LEU A 28 -11.32 -13.30 1.52
N VAL A 29 -11.79 -12.51 0.55
CA VAL A 29 -10.92 -11.87 -0.44
C VAL A 29 -11.38 -10.45 -0.76
N TYR A 30 -10.43 -9.53 -0.83
CA TYR A 30 -10.60 -8.21 -1.43
C TYR A 30 -9.86 -8.19 -2.75
N ILE A 31 -10.51 -7.79 -3.83
CA ILE A 31 -9.91 -7.67 -5.15
C ILE A 31 -9.84 -6.20 -5.50
N GLY A 32 -8.74 -5.79 -6.11
CA GLY A 32 -8.55 -4.40 -6.50
C GLY A 32 -7.61 -4.21 -7.66
N GLU A 33 -7.68 -3.04 -8.26
CA GLU A 33 -6.73 -2.57 -9.28
C GLU A 33 -5.83 -1.44 -8.78
N THR A 34 -4.68 -1.28 -9.46
CA THR A 34 -3.92 -0.04 -9.43
C THR A 34 -3.21 0.23 -10.75
N GLU A 35 -3.49 1.38 -11.36
CA GLU A 35 -2.78 1.89 -12.54
C GLU A 35 -1.41 2.56 -12.24
N GLU A 36 -0.91 2.52 -10.99
CA GLU A 36 0.36 3.17 -10.63
C GLU A 36 1.40 2.18 -10.12
N ASN A 37 1.22 1.68 -8.89
CA ASN A 37 2.04 0.62 -8.34
C ASN A 37 1.36 -0.05 -7.14
N PHE A 38 1.59 -1.34 -6.98
CA PHE A 38 1.03 -2.14 -5.89
C PHE A 38 1.45 -1.64 -4.50
N ILE A 39 2.71 -1.19 -4.33
CA ILE A 39 3.18 -0.72 -3.02
C ILE A 39 2.38 0.49 -2.50
N VAL A 40 2.14 1.50 -3.33
CA VAL A 40 1.32 2.67 -2.95
C VAL A 40 -0.06 2.22 -2.54
N ARG A 41 -0.68 1.33 -3.32
CA ARG A 41 -2.04 0.85 -3.04
C ARG A 41 -2.12 0.05 -1.76
N TRP A 42 -1.13 -0.78 -1.49
CA TRP A 42 -1.09 -1.58 -0.27
C TRP A 42 -0.86 -0.73 0.99
N ILE A 43 0.03 0.26 0.93
CA ILE A 43 0.21 1.24 2.03
C ILE A 43 -1.10 1.98 2.32
N GLU A 44 -1.84 2.35 1.28
CA GLU A 44 -3.14 3.00 1.44
C GLU A 44 -4.21 2.10 2.07
N HIS A 45 -4.20 0.81 1.75
CA HIS A 45 -5.08 -0.17 2.40
C HIS A 45 -4.78 -0.24 3.89
N ILE A 46 -3.52 -0.47 4.26
CA ILE A 46 -3.09 -0.53 5.67
C ILE A 46 -3.53 0.74 6.40
N ARG A 47 -3.28 1.90 5.81
CA ARG A 47 -3.65 3.20 6.40
C ARG A 47 -5.15 3.37 6.62
N ARG A 48 -6.00 2.76 5.79
CA ARG A 48 -7.46 2.94 5.85
C ARG A 48 -8.14 1.94 6.78
N ILE A 49 -7.43 0.94 7.31
CA ILE A 49 -7.99 -0.09 8.19
C ILE A 49 -8.90 0.47 9.29
N PRO A 50 -8.53 1.53 10.04
CA PRO A 50 -9.41 2.09 11.08
C PRO A 50 -10.77 2.57 10.60
N LYS A 51 -10.91 2.89 9.30
CA LYS A 51 -12.18 3.31 8.70
C LYS A 51 -13.16 2.16 8.47
N PHE A 52 -12.72 0.93 8.69
CA PHE A 52 -13.52 -0.27 8.47
C PHE A 52 -13.81 -1.00 9.78
N PHE A 53 -13.48 -0.43 10.94
CA PHE A 53 -13.67 -1.08 12.23
C PHE A 53 -15.14 -1.43 12.53
N ASP A 54 -16.08 -0.72 11.90
CA ASP A 54 -17.52 -1.04 11.89
C ASP A 54 -17.89 -2.23 10.99
N ASN A 55 -17.01 -2.64 10.07
CA ASN A 55 -17.15 -3.80 9.21
C ASN A 55 -16.19 -4.91 9.65
N HIS A 56 -16.73 -5.87 10.39
CA HIS A 56 -15.97 -6.96 11.01
C HIS A 56 -15.17 -7.78 9.98
N ASP A 57 -15.83 -8.31 8.94
CA ASP A 57 -15.18 -9.13 7.91
C ASP A 57 -14.04 -8.39 7.23
N ARG A 58 -14.28 -7.11 6.87
CA ARG A 58 -13.27 -6.30 6.21
C ARG A 58 -12.09 -6.03 7.12
N THR A 59 -12.33 -5.67 8.37
CA THR A 59 -11.25 -5.45 9.35
C THR A 59 -10.46 -6.72 9.60
N MET A 60 -11.14 -7.86 9.80
CA MET A 60 -10.51 -9.16 9.99
C MET A 60 -9.68 -9.59 8.78
N LEU A 61 -10.17 -9.37 7.56
CA LEU A 61 -9.38 -9.63 6.37
C LEU A 61 -8.05 -8.87 6.44
N TYR A 62 -8.01 -7.59 6.81
CA TYR A 62 -6.73 -6.86 6.83
C TYR A 62 -5.82 -7.20 8.02
N LEU A 63 -6.39 -7.48 9.19
CA LEU A 63 -5.62 -7.61 10.44
C LEU A 63 -5.12 -9.03 10.71
N HIS A 64 -5.81 -10.04 10.19
CA HIS A 64 -5.47 -11.43 10.47
C HIS A 64 -4.05 -11.78 9.99
N LYS A 65 -3.33 -12.57 10.79
CA LYS A 65 -1.90 -12.89 10.55
C LYS A 65 -1.65 -13.64 9.24
N ASP A 66 -2.61 -14.45 8.82
CA ASP A 66 -2.51 -15.28 7.61
C ASP A 66 -2.94 -14.55 6.33
N THR A 67 -3.33 -13.27 6.44
CA THR A 67 -3.70 -12.44 5.30
C THR A 67 -2.48 -12.14 4.44
N LYS A 68 -2.63 -12.31 3.14
CA LYS A 68 -1.58 -12.06 2.14
C LYS A 68 -2.05 -11.05 1.10
N PHE A 69 -1.15 -10.15 0.71
CA PHE A 69 -1.29 -9.36 -0.50
C PHE A 69 -0.66 -10.14 -1.66
N ILE A 70 -1.44 -10.44 -2.70
CA ILE A 70 -1.00 -11.19 -3.87
C ILE A 70 -1.23 -10.38 -5.14
N ILE A 71 -0.25 -10.39 -6.04
CA ILE A 71 -0.40 -9.83 -7.38
C ILE A 71 -1.04 -10.92 -8.24
N LEU A 72 -2.18 -10.60 -8.85
CA LEU A 72 -2.91 -11.52 -9.73
C LEU A 72 -2.49 -11.38 -11.18
N LYS A 73 -2.31 -10.12 -11.62
CA LYS A 73 -1.96 -9.81 -13.00
C LYS A 73 -1.23 -8.47 -13.05
N GLU A 74 -0.06 -8.44 -13.68
CA GLU A 74 0.62 -7.18 -14.01
C GLU A 74 -0.01 -6.59 -15.27
N LEU A 75 -0.25 -5.28 -15.26
CA LEU A 75 -0.75 -4.51 -16.39
C LEU A 75 0.12 -3.27 -16.54
N ASP A 76 0.73 -3.09 -17.71
CA ASP A 76 1.46 -1.88 -18.03
C ASP A 76 0.48 -0.77 -18.45
N PRO A 77 0.41 0.36 -17.72
CA PRO A 77 -0.47 1.48 -18.08
C PRO A 77 -0.13 2.13 -19.43
N GLN A 78 1.05 1.87 -20.01
CA GLN A 78 1.39 2.30 -21.37
C GLN A 78 0.61 1.52 -22.44
N PHE A 79 0.23 0.27 -22.14
CA PHE A 79 -0.45 -0.63 -23.09
C PHE A 79 -1.91 -0.93 -22.69
N HIS A 80 -2.32 -0.56 -21.48
CA HIS A 80 -3.67 -0.81 -20.97
C HIS A 80 -4.33 0.46 -20.45
N ASN A 81 -5.52 0.74 -20.98
CA ASN A 81 -6.35 1.84 -20.50
C ASN A 81 -7.13 1.46 -19.23
N ARG A 82 -7.74 2.44 -18.59
CA ARG A 82 -8.51 2.27 -17.35
C ARG A 82 -9.60 1.19 -17.46
N LYS A 83 -10.31 1.13 -18.58
CA LYS A 83 -11.35 0.11 -18.84
C LYS A 83 -10.78 -1.31 -18.78
N SER A 84 -9.56 -1.52 -19.28
CA SER A 84 -8.85 -2.80 -19.18
C SER A 84 -8.59 -3.22 -17.73
N PHE A 85 -8.19 -2.28 -16.87
CA PHE A 85 -7.97 -2.57 -15.43
C PHE A 85 -9.26 -3.04 -14.76
N TYR A 86 -10.38 -2.34 -14.97
CA TYR A 86 -11.67 -2.75 -14.39
C TYR A 86 -12.22 -4.05 -14.98
N HIS A 87 -11.97 -4.29 -16.27
CA HIS A 87 -12.32 -5.56 -16.89
C HIS A 87 -11.62 -6.71 -16.14
N PHE A 88 -10.29 -6.66 -16.00
CA PHE A 88 -9.54 -7.73 -15.31
C PHE A 88 -9.84 -7.81 -13.80
N GLU A 89 -10.15 -6.68 -13.13
CA GLU A 89 -10.63 -6.68 -11.74
C GLU A 89 -11.96 -7.46 -11.62
N SER A 90 -12.89 -7.22 -12.55
CA SER A 90 -14.19 -7.91 -12.61
C SER A 90 -14.04 -9.40 -12.94
N GLU A 91 -13.12 -9.77 -13.85
CA GLU A 91 -12.81 -11.17 -14.13
C GLU A 91 -12.27 -11.90 -12.89
N ALA A 92 -11.34 -11.28 -12.17
CA ALA A 92 -10.85 -11.82 -10.91
C ALA A 92 -11.97 -11.97 -9.88
N GLY A 93 -12.86 -10.97 -9.78
CA GLY A 93 -14.08 -11.04 -8.98
C GLY A 93 -14.93 -12.26 -9.30
N ARG A 94 -15.26 -12.46 -10.57
CA ARG A 94 -16.03 -13.63 -11.01
C ARG A 94 -15.33 -14.96 -10.68
N PHE A 95 -14.03 -15.05 -10.91
CA PHE A 95 -13.24 -16.25 -10.59
C PHE A 95 -13.33 -16.63 -9.11
N TYR A 96 -13.06 -15.69 -8.19
CA TYR A 96 -13.11 -15.97 -6.76
C TYR A 96 -14.53 -16.30 -6.29
N LYS A 97 -15.54 -15.61 -6.83
CA LYS A 97 -16.95 -15.89 -6.53
C LYS A 97 -17.35 -17.32 -6.93
N GLN A 98 -16.96 -17.75 -8.13
CA GLN A 98 -17.21 -19.11 -8.62
C GLN A 98 -16.49 -20.19 -7.79
N LYS A 99 -15.36 -19.83 -7.16
CA LYS A 99 -14.63 -20.70 -6.23
C LYS A 99 -15.17 -20.67 -4.79
N GLY A 100 -16.29 -19.98 -4.54
CA GLY A 100 -16.95 -19.95 -3.24
C GLY A 100 -16.32 -18.99 -2.22
N TRP A 101 -15.49 -18.05 -2.67
CA TRP A 101 -14.89 -17.04 -1.79
C TRP A 101 -15.87 -15.91 -1.49
N ILE A 102 -15.79 -15.37 -0.26
CA ILE A 102 -16.54 -14.18 0.14
C ILE A 102 -15.75 -12.94 -0.31
N ILE A 103 -16.30 -12.22 -1.28
CA ILE A 103 -15.68 -11.01 -1.86
C ILE A 103 -16.16 -9.79 -1.09
N ILE A 104 -15.23 -9.05 -0.50
CA ILE A 104 -15.54 -7.86 0.31
C ILE A 104 -15.21 -6.52 -0.39
N SER A 105 -14.69 -6.57 -1.62
CA SER A 105 -14.43 -5.40 -2.44
C SER A 105 -15.71 -4.91 -3.12
N ASN A 106 -15.90 -3.59 -3.14
CA ASN A 106 -16.92 -2.96 -3.97
C ASN A 106 -16.37 -2.83 -5.39
N HIS A 107 -17.04 -3.41 -6.38
CA HIS A 107 -16.65 -3.29 -7.78
C HIS A 107 -17.25 -2.03 -8.41
N THR A 108 -16.45 -1.31 -9.21
CA THR A 108 -16.97 -0.32 -10.14
C THR A 108 -17.17 -1.01 -11.49
N PRO A 109 -18.39 -1.11 -12.04
CA PRO A 109 -18.58 -1.79 -13.32
C PRO A 109 -17.85 -1.04 -14.43
N ALA A 110 -17.14 -1.78 -15.29
CA ALA A 110 -16.34 -1.23 -16.38
C ALA A 110 -17.19 -0.43 -17.39
N ASP A 111 -18.48 -0.75 -17.49
CA ASP A 111 -19.43 -0.18 -18.45
C ASP A 111 -19.78 1.30 -18.16
N TYR A 112 -19.42 1.81 -16.97
CA TYR A 112 -19.66 3.21 -16.59
C TYR A 112 -18.44 4.13 -16.78
N LEU A 113 -17.40 3.67 -17.48
CA LEU A 113 -16.15 4.40 -17.58
C LEU A 113 -15.86 4.84 -19.01
N ASP A 114 -15.66 6.15 -19.14
CA ASP A 114 -15.18 6.80 -20.36
C ASP A 114 -13.79 6.27 -20.74
N ASP A 115 -13.59 5.98 -22.03
CA ASP A 115 -12.43 5.28 -22.61
C ASP A 115 -11.19 6.19 -22.74
N THR A 116 -11.21 7.37 -22.11
CA THR A 116 -10.17 8.37 -22.27
C THR A 116 -8.85 7.95 -21.61
N THR A 117 -7.83 7.71 -22.45
CA THR A 117 -6.43 7.62 -22.06
C THR A 117 -5.95 9.00 -21.62
N ARG A 118 -6.17 9.35 -20.36
CA ARG A 118 -5.57 10.56 -19.77
C ARG A 118 -4.09 10.29 -19.49
N GLU A 119 -3.23 11.18 -19.97
CA GLU A 119 -1.82 11.20 -19.58
C GLU A 119 -1.74 11.43 -18.05
N LYS A 120 -1.42 10.37 -17.31
CA LYS A 120 -1.36 10.43 -15.85
C LYS A 120 -0.02 11.03 -15.44
N ILE A 121 -0.03 12.33 -15.13
CA ILE A 121 1.08 12.97 -14.43
C ILE A 121 1.28 12.24 -13.09
N PRO A 122 2.49 11.71 -12.80
CA PRO A 122 2.76 11.03 -11.55
C PRO A 122 2.44 11.95 -10.37
N ASN A 123 1.54 11.51 -9.49
CA ASN A 123 1.19 12.29 -8.31
C ASN A 123 2.29 12.15 -7.25
N LEU A 124 3.39 12.88 -7.41
CA LEU A 124 4.53 12.84 -6.48
C LEU A 124 4.11 13.25 -5.05
N GLU A 125 3.09 14.10 -4.91
CA GLU A 125 2.52 14.46 -3.60
C GLU A 125 1.89 13.25 -2.90
N ARG A 126 1.25 12.34 -3.63
CA ARG A 126 0.74 11.07 -3.09
C ARG A 126 1.87 10.25 -2.47
N TYR A 127 3.05 10.21 -3.10
CA TYR A 127 4.18 9.40 -2.65
C TYR A 127 4.81 10.06 -1.42
N ARG A 128 5.04 11.37 -1.49
CA ARG A 128 5.52 12.18 -0.36
C ARG A 128 4.61 12.05 0.86
N LYS A 129 3.29 12.08 0.67
CA LYS A 129 2.30 11.89 1.73
C LYS A 129 2.42 10.52 2.40
N ASN A 130 2.51 9.45 1.60
CA ASN A 130 2.70 8.10 2.13
C ASN A 130 4.03 7.98 2.89
N ILE A 131 5.14 8.49 2.35
CA ILE A 131 6.44 8.49 3.02
C ILE A 131 6.39 9.23 4.35
N LYS A 132 5.85 10.46 4.39
CA LYS A 132 5.71 11.24 5.63
C LYS A 132 4.94 10.47 6.70
N GLN A 133 3.86 9.79 6.31
CA GLN A 133 3.06 8.97 7.23
C GLN A 133 3.83 7.74 7.71
N MET A 134 4.52 7.03 6.83
CA MET A 134 5.36 5.89 7.23
C MET A 134 6.43 6.31 8.23
N ILE A 135 7.12 7.42 7.96
CA ILE A 135 8.14 7.98 8.88
C ILE A 135 7.50 8.37 10.22
N LYS A 136 6.32 9.01 10.22
CA LYS A 136 5.60 9.38 11.45
C LYS A 136 5.29 8.14 12.30
N ILE A 137 4.70 7.10 11.71
CA ILE A 137 4.35 5.85 12.39
C ILE A 137 5.61 5.12 12.92
N LEU A 138 6.66 5.05 12.09
CA LEU A 138 7.92 4.43 12.47
C LEU A 138 8.67 5.20 13.56
N GLY A 139 8.59 6.53 13.57
CA GLY A 139 9.30 7.40 14.50
C GLY A 139 8.59 7.71 15.81
N LEU A 140 7.27 7.53 15.90
CA LEU A 140 6.47 7.87 17.09
C LEU A 140 5.98 6.67 17.92
N ILE A 141 5.76 5.51 17.30
CA ILE A 141 5.12 4.39 18.01
C ILE A 141 6.16 3.59 18.81
N ASN A 142 5.95 3.34 20.10
CA ASN A 142 6.79 2.50 20.97
C ASN A 142 8.28 2.91 21.11
N THR A 143 8.63 4.17 20.88
CA THR A 143 9.97 4.69 21.21
C THR A 143 9.86 5.78 22.27
N LYS A 144 10.60 5.65 23.39
CA LYS A 144 10.67 6.68 24.45
C LYS A 144 11.09 8.06 23.93
N ASN A 145 11.81 8.10 22.79
CA ASN A 145 12.24 9.31 22.11
C ASN A 145 11.69 9.37 20.68
N ASN A 146 11.25 10.56 20.25
CA ASN A 146 10.85 10.83 18.86
C ASN A 146 12.06 10.69 17.92
N ASN A 147 12.08 9.63 17.11
CA ASN A 147 13.21 9.31 16.24
C ASN A 147 13.03 9.76 14.78
N ILE A 148 12.05 10.62 14.49
CA ILE A 148 11.73 11.08 13.13
C ILE A 148 12.96 11.71 12.44
N ALA A 149 13.70 12.58 13.12
CA ALA A 149 14.87 13.25 12.54
C ALA A 149 15.96 12.24 12.13
N ARG A 150 16.19 11.21 12.95
CA ARG A 150 17.15 10.14 12.65
C ARG A 150 16.71 9.30 11.45
N LEU A 151 15.42 9.02 11.30
CA LEU A 151 14.88 8.34 10.12
C LEU A 151 15.12 9.15 8.85
N TYR A 152 14.85 10.46 8.86
CA TYR A 152 15.13 11.34 7.73
C TYR A 152 16.62 11.37 7.38
N SER A 153 17.51 11.50 8.36
CA SER A 153 18.97 11.49 8.13
C SER A 153 19.45 10.16 7.54
N GLY A 154 18.91 9.03 8.02
CA GLY A 154 19.22 7.71 7.48
C GLY A 154 18.77 7.54 6.03
N LEU A 155 17.56 7.99 5.69
CA LEU A 155 17.03 7.94 4.33
C LEU A 155 17.86 8.81 3.37
N TYR A 156 18.24 10.00 3.80
CA TYR A 156 19.11 10.89 3.03
C TYR A 156 20.41 10.19 2.60
N LYS A 157 21.13 9.58 3.57
CA LYS A 157 22.37 8.86 3.29
C LYS A 157 22.17 7.70 2.31
N LYS A 158 21.05 6.96 2.44
CA LYS A 158 20.71 5.85 1.55
C LYS A 158 20.43 6.32 0.13
N VAL A 159 19.67 7.41 -0.05
CA VAL A 159 19.36 7.94 -1.39
C VAL A 159 20.62 8.49 -2.07
N ASN A 160 21.43 9.29 -1.37
CA ASN A 160 22.70 9.79 -1.91
C ASN A 160 23.58 8.64 -2.41
N LYS A 161 23.71 7.59 -1.60
CA LYS A 161 24.49 6.39 -1.97
C LYS A 161 23.90 5.65 -3.16
N GLN A 162 22.59 5.40 -3.17
CA GLN A 162 21.93 4.60 -4.20
C GLN A 162 21.92 5.28 -5.58
N PHE A 163 21.75 6.61 -5.61
CA PHE A 163 21.60 7.37 -6.84
C PHE A 163 22.83 8.20 -7.21
N ASN A 164 23.93 8.02 -6.48
CA ASN A 164 25.16 8.80 -6.62
C ASN A 164 24.88 10.31 -6.76
N THR A 165 24.13 10.85 -5.80
CA THR A 165 23.65 12.24 -5.82
C THR A 165 24.00 12.94 -4.52
N ASP A 166 24.05 14.27 -4.56
CA ASP A 166 24.03 15.10 -3.37
C ASP A 166 22.67 15.82 -3.22
N LEU A 167 21.81 15.28 -2.34
CA LEU A 167 20.52 15.89 -2.05
C LEU A 167 20.62 17.22 -1.29
N SER A 168 21.75 17.53 -0.64
CA SER A 168 21.91 18.80 0.10
C SER A 168 22.08 20.01 -0.82
N GLN A 169 22.56 19.78 -2.04
CA GLN A 169 22.79 20.80 -3.06
C GLN A 169 21.57 21.04 -3.97
N ARG A 170 20.46 20.33 -3.74
CA ARG A 170 19.25 20.48 -4.57
C ARG A 170 18.35 21.58 -4.02
N ASP A 171 17.88 22.45 -4.91
CA ASP A 171 16.92 23.49 -4.57
C ASP A 171 15.57 22.91 -4.11
N GLY A 172 15.12 23.32 -2.92
CA GLY A 172 13.79 23.01 -2.42
C GLY A 172 13.59 23.23 -0.92
N LYS A 173 12.31 23.27 -0.51
CA LYS A 173 11.91 23.55 0.88
C LYS A 173 12.32 22.46 1.89
N ASN A 174 12.46 21.22 1.43
CA ASN A 174 12.93 20.08 2.23
C ASN A 174 13.31 18.92 1.30
N ILE A 175 14.09 17.98 1.82
CA ILE A 175 14.65 16.84 1.06
C ILE A 175 13.56 16.02 0.35
N LEU A 176 12.41 15.74 0.99
CA LEU A 176 11.34 14.96 0.33
C LEU A 176 10.73 15.70 -0.88
N ALA A 177 10.73 17.03 -0.86
CA ALA A 177 10.25 17.82 -1.99
C ALA A 177 11.18 17.74 -3.20
N THR A 178 12.49 17.53 -2.99
CA THR A 178 13.50 17.47 -4.05
C THR A 178 13.71 16.06 -4.63
N LEU A 179 13.07 15.04 -4.04
CA LEU A 179 13.15 13.68 -4.54
C LEU A 179 12.33 13.49 -5.83
N LYS A 180 12.95 12.82 -6.81
CA LYS A 180 12.35 12.35 -8.05
C LYS A 180 11.52 11.07 -7.80
N LYS A 181 10.67 10.69 -8.76
CA LYS A 181 9.79 9.50 -8.65
C LYS A 181 10.54 8.23 -8.23
N GLY A 182 11.66 7.91 -8.88
CA GLY A 182 12.45 6.72 -8.56
C GLY A 182 13.04 6.74 -7.14
N GLU A 183 13.47 7.90 -6.67
CA GLU A 183 14.00 8.09 -5.30
C GLU A 183 12.89 7.96 -4.25
N LEU A 184 11.70 8.51 -4.54
CA LEU A 184 10.52 8.34 -3.69
C LEU A 184 10.11 6.86 -3.60
N LEU A 185 10.08 6.13 -4.71
CA LEU A 185 9.77 4.70 -4.73
C LEU A 185 10.80 3.88 -3.95
N PHE A 186 12.09 4.19 -4.11
CA PHE A 186 13.17 3.58 -3.32
C PHE A 186 12.96 3.80 -1.82
N VAL A 187 12.65 5.03 -1.40
CA VAL A 187 12.35 5.34 0.01
C VAL A 187 11.12 4.57 0.49
N MET A 188 10.06 4.47 -0.32
CA MET A 188 8.88 3.69 0.04
C MET A 188 9.19 2.21 0.25
N MET A 189 9.98 1.60 -0.64
CA MET A 189 10.42 0.21 -0.51
C MET A 189 11.30 -0.01 0.73
N ASP A 190 12.16 0.95 1.11
CA ASP A 190 12.99 0.86 2.33
C ASP A 190 12.18 0.94 3.63
N LEU A 191 11.12 1.75 3.63
CA LEU A 191 10.28 1.98 4.80
C LEU A 191 9.19 0.91 4.97
N TYR A 192 8.63 0.44 3.85
CA TYR A 192 7.41 -0.35 3.82
C TYR A 192 7.44 -1.62 4.70
N PRO A 193 8.47 -2.48 4.68
CA PRO A 193 8.45 -3.71 5.48
C PRO A 193 8.29 -3.44 6.98
N ARG A 194 9.03 -2.46 7.51
CA ARG A 194 8.94 -2.06 8.92
C ARG A 194 7.62 -1.35 9.22
N TYR A 195 7.16 -0.52 8.29
CA TYR A 195 5.90 0.20 8.43
C TYR A 195 4.71 -0.75 8.51
N ALA A 196 4.63 -1.73 7.60
CA ALA A 196 3.52 -2.67 7.53
C ALA A 196 3.38 -3.46 8.83
N VAL A 197 4.46 -4.06 9.32
CA VAL A 197 4.47 -4.81 10.58
C VAL A 197 4.00 -3.93 11.73
N LYS A 198 4.60 -2.76 11.90
CA LYS A 198 4.33 -1.88 13.02
C LYS A 198 2.91 -1.30 13.00
N HIS A 199 2.42 -0.90 11.82
CA HIS A 199 1.11 -0.25 11.71
C HIS A 199 -0.04 -1.25 11.81
N LEU A 200 0.11 -2.46 11.24
CA LEU A 200 -0.84 -3.54 11.44
C LEU A 200 -0.96 -3.90 12.92
N GLU A 201 0.16 -3.95 13.65
CA GLU A 201 0.13 -4.24 15.09
C GLU A 201 -0.65 -3.17 15.88
N VAL A 202 -0.43 -1.90 15.58
CA VAL A 202 -1.19 -0.79 16.18
C VAL A 202 -2.68 -0.95 15.92
N HIS A 203 -3.06 -1.32 14.69
CA HIS A 203 -4.47 -1.52 14.36
C HIS A 203 -5.06 -2.77 15.03
N ARG A 204 -4.30 -3.86 15.19
CA ARG A 204 -4.73 -5.04 15.95
C ARG A 204 -5.03 -4.70 17.40
N THR A 205 -4.14 -3.97 18.05
CA THR A 205 -4.35 -3.53 19.44
C THR A 205 -5.59 -2.65 19.55
N ALA A 206 -5.71 -1.64 18.67
CA ALA A 206 -6.85 -0.73 18.68
C ALA A 206 -8.19 -1.45 18.43
N PHE A 207 -8.21 -2.41 17.49
CA PHE A 207 -9.41 -3.20 17.21
C PHE A 207 -9.79 -4.09 18.39
N LYS A 208 -8.82 -4.77 19.03
CA LYS A 208 -9.06 -5.59 20.23
C LYS A 208 -9.60 -4.76 21.40
N GLU A 209 -9.08 -3.55 21.60
CA GLU A 209 -9.60 -2.64 22.63
C GLU A 209 -11.04 -2.21 22.36
N MET A 210 -11.40 -1.95 21.11
CA MET A 210 -12.77 -1.60 20.73
C MET A 210 -13.73 -2.78 20.94
N ASP A 211 -13.33 -3.99 20.53
CA ASP A 211 -14.12 -5.21 20.67
C ASP A 211 -14.38 -5.55 22.15
N ASN A 212 -13.34 -5.46 23.00
CA ASN A 212 -13.48 -5.64 24.44
C ASN A 212 -14.44 -4.62 25.08
N LYS A 213 -14.41 -3.36 24.64
CA LYS A 213 -15.34 -2.32 25.11
C LYS A 213 -16.77 -2.65 24.73
N GLN A 214 -17.01 -3.13 23.51
CA GLN A 214 -18.36 -3.55 23.09
C GLN A 214 -18.86 -4.73 23.93
N LEU A 215 -18.02 -5.74 24.16
CA LEU A 215 -18.37 -6.89 25.01
C LEU A 215 -18.68 -6.49 26.45
N SER A 216 -17.98 -5.50 27.00
CA SER A 216 -18.26 -4.98 28.35
C SER A 216 -19.59 -4.23 28.48
N LEU A 217 -20.27 -3.90 27.38
CA LEU A 217 -21.62 -3.30 27.42
C LEU A 217 -22.74 -4.36 27.57
N PHE A 218 -22.39 -5.65 27.45
CA PHE A 218 -23.32 -6.79 27.56
C PHE A 218 -23.10 -7.63 28.82
N ASN A 219 -22.15 -7.25 29.67
CA ASN A 219 -21.87 -7.85 30.99
C ASN A 219 -22.26 -6.87 32.10
#